data_AF-A0A8T6HSZ9-F1
#
_entry.id   AF-A0A8T6HSZ9-F1
#
_cell.length_a   1.000
_cell.length_b   1.000
_cell.length_c   1.000
_cell.angle_alpha   90.00
_cell.angle_beta   90.00
_cell.angle_gamma   90.00
#
_symmetry.space_group_name_H-M   'P 1'
#
loop_
_entity.id
_entity.type
_entity.pdbx_description
1 polymer ?
#
loop_
_entity_poly.entity_id
_entity_poly.type
_entity_poly.pdbx_seq_one_letter_code
_entity_poly.pdbx_strand_id
1 'polypeptide(L)'
;MLRADRVIGLRHRRRRQGGRADPIDSRSAVGSSRLPIETVSVALPTEQQIADLHEHLLARHGGLPGSRAGTSLGSVLGRIHMNLAYQFEDPTVQQVAAFAVYAFAVGHPFNDANKRTALALGDLILLMNDEDVIAGEHGIELADRVIELAAGNIGQDRFIETYVAMLEKSQ
;
A
#
# COMPACT_ATOMS: atom_id res chain seq x y z
N MET A 1 -11.29 36.76 40.37
CA MET A 1 -12.48 36.14 41.00
C MET A 1 -13.70 36.81 40.40
N LEU A 2 -14.33 36.22 39.39
CA LEU A 2 -15.63 36.66 38.86
C LEU A 2 -16.39 35.43 38.38
N ARG A 3 -17.40 35.03 39.16
CA ARG A 3 -18.52 34.19 38.74
C ARG A 3 -19.62 35.12 38.24
N ALA A 4 -20.32 34.71 37.19
CA ALA A 4 -21.61 35.28 36.82
C ALA A 4 -22.58 34.13 36.56
N ASP A 5 -23.61 34.08 37.41
CA ASP A 5 -24.87 33.36 37.23
C ASP A 5 -25.55 33.79 35.90
N ARG A 6 -26.57 33.16 35.32
CA ARG A 6 -27.87 32.77 35.91
C ARG A 6 -28.78 32.17 34.82
N VAL A 7 -29.72 31.35 35.26
CA VAL A 7 -30.74 30.60 34.52
C VAL A 7 -32.02 31.42 34.36
N ILE A 8 -32.66 31.43 33.17
CA ILE A 8 -34.09 31.75 32.88
C ILE A 8 -34.41 31.07 31.51
N GLY A 9 -35.54 30.42 31.18
CA GLY A 9 -36.85 30.22 31.78
C GLY A 9 -37.74 29.41 30.81
N LEU A 10 -38.87 28.92 31.33
CA LEU A 10 -39.81 27.94 30.77
C LEU A 10 -40.66 28.39 29.55
N ARG A 11 -40.97 27.39 28.69
CA ARG A 11 -42.28 26.98 28.10
C ARG A 11 -43.34 28.04 27.70
N HIS A 12 -43.86 27.96 26.47
CA HIS A 12 -45.13 27.28 26.13
C HIS A 12 -45.65 27.50 24.69
N ARG A 13 -46.19 26.39 24.13
CA ARG A 13 -47.35 26.24 23.20
C ARG A 13 -47.30 26.88 21.80
N ARG A 14 -47.58 26.04 20.77
CA ARG A 14 -48.94 25.89 20.18
C ARG A 14 -49.02 24.69 19.21
N ARG A 15 -50.10 23.93 19.33
CA ARG A 15 -50.66 22.99 18.33
C ARG A 15 -51.17 23.77 17.11
N ARG A 16 -51.07 23.19 15.91
CA ARG A 16 -52.09 23.29 14.85
C ARG A 16 -52.18 22.01 14.03
N GLN A 17 -53.42 21.70 13.66
CA GLN A 17 -53.93 20.54 12.93
C GLN A 17 -53.72 20.66 11.42
N GLY A 18 -53.74 19.51 10.74
CA GLY A 18 -54.56 19.33 9.53
C GLY A 18 -53.78 18.92 8.27
N GLY A 19 -54.03 17.71 7.78
CA GLY A 19 -53.61 17.28 6.44
C GLY A 19 -53.81 15.77 6.23
N ARG A 20 -54.96 15.39 5.66
CA ARG A 20 -55.24 14.04 5.12
C ARG A 20 -54.30 13.75 3.94
N ALA A 21 -53.81 12.52 3.86
CA ALA A 21 -53.38 11.90 2.61
C ALA A 21 -53.75 10.41 2.65
N ASP A 22 -54.62 10.01 1.73
CA ASP A 22 -54.93 8.62 1.38
C ASP A 22 -53.81 8.03 0.48
N PRO A 23 -53.75 6.71 0.27
CA PRO A 23 -52.51 5.96 0.05
C PRO A 23 -52.07 5.96 -1.42
N ILE A 24 -50.75 5.95 -1.64
CA ILE A 24 -50.16 5.70 -2.97
C ILE A 24 -49.52 4.31 -3.00
N ASP A 25 -49.94 3.61 -4.04
CA ASP A 25 -49.71 2.26 -4.53
C ASP A 25 -48.25 1.75 -4.52
N SER A 26 -48.17 0.46 -4.22
CA SER A 26 -47.06 -0.47 -4.41
C SER A 26 -46.61 -0.58 -5.87
N ARG A 27 -45.36 -0.21 -6.17
CA ARG A 27 -44.60 -0.80 -7.30
C ARG A 27 -43.13 -1.02 -6.93
N SER A 28 -42.80 -2.30 -6.82
CA SER A 28 -41.62 -2.97 -7.36
C SER A 28 -40.24 -2.32 -7.22
N ALA A 29 -39.44 -2.94 -6.36
CA ALA A 29 -38.10 -3.45 -6.66
C ALA A 29 -37.20 -2.60 -7.58
N VAL A 30 -36.32 -1.82 -6.95
CA VAL A 30 -34.90 -1.87 -7.32
C VAL A 30 -34.12 -2.10 -6.02
N GLY A 31 -34.02 -3.37 -5.64
CA GLY A 31 -32.91 -3.79 -4.81
C GLY A 31 -31.65 -3.51 -5.62
N SER A 32 -31.00 -2.38 -5.35
CA SER A 32 -29.64 -2.16 -5.84
C SER A 32 -28.78 -3.18 -5.10
N SER A 33 -28.68 -4.37 -5.69
CA SER A 33 -27.67 -5.36 -5.35
C SER A 33 -26.33 -4.73 -5.68
N ARG A 34 -25.82 -3.89 -4.78
CA ARG A 34 -24.38 -3.68 -4.68
C ARG A 34 -23.86 -5.00 -4.16
N LEU A 35 -23.53 -5.89 -5.09
CA LEU A 35 -22.60 -6.96 -4.79
C LEU A 35 -21.40 -6.29 -4.10
N PRO A 36 -20.92 -6.83 -2.96
CA PRO A 36 -19.71 -6.31 -2.37
C PRO A 36 -18.63 -6.39 -3.44
N ILE A 37 -18.06 -5.23 -3.81
CA ILE A 37 -16.81 -5.21 -4.55
C ILE A 37 -15.85 -5.97 -3.63
N GLU A 38 -15.41 -7.16 -4.05
CA GLU A 38 -14.23 -7.75 -3.45
C GLU A 38 -13.12 -6.74 -3.68
N THR A 39 -12.89 -5.86 -2.71
CA THR A 39 -11.65 -5.09 -2.66
C THR A 39 -10.56 -6.13 -2.54
N VAL A 40 -9.90 -6.43 -3.66
CA VAL A 40 -8.73 -7.30 -3.67
C VAL A 40 -7.68 -6.58 -2.85
N SER A 41 -7.57 -6.97 -1.58
CA SER A 41 -6.57 -6.45 -0.68
C SER A 41 -5.26 -7.15 -1.02
N VAL A 42 -4.34 -6.44 -1.67
CA VAL A 42 -3.00 -6.98 -1.96
C VAL A 42 -2.32 -7.40 -0.66
N ALA A 43 -1.95 -8.67 -0.56
CA ALA A 43 -1.24 -9.24 0.59
C ALA A 43 0.18 -8.68 0.63
N LEU A 44 0.61 -8.23 1.81
CA LEU A 44 1.95 -7.69 2.04
C LEU A 44 2.66 -8.49 3.14
N PRO A 45 3.99 -8.69 3.02
CA PRO A 45 4.76 -9.34 4.07
C PRO A 45 4.85 -8.46 5.32
N THR A 46 4.86 -9.12 6.47
CA THR A 46 5.08 -8.47 7.77
C THR A 46 6.50 -7.96 7.91
N GLU A 47 6.71 -7.02 8.84
CA GLU A 47 8.06 -6.53 9.17
C GLU A 47 9.03 -7.66 9.53
N GLN A 48 8.56 -8.66 10.28
CA GLN A 48 9.37 -9.83 10.64
C GLN A 48 9.75 -10.67 9.42
N GLN A 49 8.82 -10.95 8.50
CA GLN A 49 9.12 -11.71 7.28
C GLN A 49 10.18 -11.00 6.42
N ILE A 50 10.17 -9.67 6.39
CA ILE A 50 11.15 -8.88 5.64
C ILE A 50 12.52 -8.89 6.34
N ALA A 51 12.54 -8.80 7.68
CA ALA A 51 13.76 -8.96 8.46
C ALA A 51 14.38 -10.35 8.24
N ASP A 52 13.57 -11.41 8.32
CA ASP A 52 14.01 -12.78 8.08
C ASP A 52 14.53 -12.94 6.63
N LEU A 53 13.85 -12.35 5.65
CA LEU A 53 14.29 -12.35 4.25
C LEU A 53 15.67 -11.69 4.09
N HIS A 54 15.88 -10.54 4.72
CA HIS A 54 17.17 -9.84 4.73
C HIS A 54 18.29 -10.68 5.36
N GLU A 55 18.01 -11.30 6.51
CA GLU A 55 18.97 -12.18 7.19
C GLU A 55 19.35 -13.39 6.33
N HIS A 56 18.38 -14.02 5.66
CA HIS A 56 18.64 -15.11 4.72
C HIS A 56 19.55 -14.67 3.56
N LEU A 57 19.32 -13.47 3.01
CA LEU A 57 20.14 -12.92 1.93
C LEU A 57 21.57 -12.60 2.39
N LEU A 58 21.73 -12.06 3.59
CA LEU A 58 23.05 -11.83 4.19
C LEU A 58 23.80 -13.15 4.46
N ALA A 59 23.12 -14.15 5.01
CA ALA A 59 23.72 -15.45 5.28
C ALA A 59 24.21 -16.14 3.99
N ARG A 60 23.44 -16.00 2.89
CA ARG A 60 23.76 -16.64 1.60
C ARG A 60 24.83 -15.89 0.80
N HIS A 61 24.82 -14.57 0.82
CA HIS A 61 25.61 -13.75 -0.09
C HIS A 61 26.61 -12.80 0.60
N GLY A 62 26.64 -12.79 1.92
CA GLY A 62 27.45 -11.87 2.71
C GLY A 62 26.93 -10.42 2.70
N GLY A 63 27.52 -9.63 3.60
CA GLY A 63 27.23 -8.21 3.77
C GLY A 63 27.32 -7.78 5.24
N LEU A 64 27.12 -6.49 5.50
CA LEU A 64 27.13 -5.95 6.87
C LEU A 64 25.73 -6.08 7.52
N PRO A 65 25.58 -6.79 8.65
CA PRO A 65 24.31 -6.88 9.36
C PRO A 65 23.91 -5.56 10.02
N GLY A 66 22.63 -5.50 10.43
CA GLY A 66 22.06 -4.42 11.23
C GLY A 66 21.37 -3.33 10.42
N SER A 67 20.72 -2.43 11.15
CA SER A 67 19.91 -1.33 10.62
C SER A 67 20.75 -0.09 10.34
N ARG A 68 20.36 0.68 9.31
CA ARG A 68 21.02 1.93 8.94
C ARG A 68 20.74 3.02 9.97
N ALA A 69 21.76 3.80 10.35
CA ALA A 69 21.55 4.98 11.18
C ALA A 69 20.65 6.01 10.46
N GLY A 70 19.60 6.48 11.14
CA GLY A 70 18.68 7.49 10.60
C GLY A 70 17.55 6.95 9.71
N THR A 71 17.44 5.63 9.52
CA THR A 71 16.30 5.00 8.85
C THR A 71 15.94 3.68 9.52
N SER A 72 14.68 3.28 9.46
CA SER A 72 14.23 1.98 9.99
C SER A 72 13.37 1.23 9.00
N LEU A 73 13.31 -0.09 9.14
CA LEU A 73 12.41 -0.92 8.34
C LEU A 73 10.96 -0.44 8.48
N GLY A 74 10.47 -0.26 9.70
CA GLY A 74 9.14 0.32 9.98
C GLY A 74 8.90 1.68 9.30
N SER A 75 9.90 2.55 9.16
CA SER A 75 9.73 3.83 8.45
C SER A 75 9.50 3.67 6.94
N VAL A 76 10.18 2.69 6.33
CA VAL A 76 10.01 2.35 4.91
C VAL A 76 8.66 1.69 4.69
N LEU A 77 8.24 0.77 5.58
CA LEU A 77 6.92 0.15 5.52
C LEU A 77 5.80 1.17 5.73
N GLY A 78 5.98 2.11 6.66
CA GLY A 78 5.05 3.23 6.85
C GLY A 78 4.88 4.05 5.58
N ARG A 79 5.97 4.33 4.85
CA ARG A 79 5.91 4.98 3.53
C ARG A 79 5.12 4.13 2.54
N ILE A 80 5.36 2.81 2.49
CA ILE A 80 4.63 1.90 1.60
C ILE A 80 3.13 1.96 1.87
N HIS A 81 2.72 1.68 3.11
CA HIS A 81 1.31 1.68 3.51
C HIS A 81 0.63 3.04 3.26
N MET A 82 1.30 4.15 3.59
CA MET A 82 0.73 5.48 3.38
C MET A 82 0.51 5.78 1.89
N ASN A 83 1.46 5.44 1.02
CA ASN A 83 1.29 5.72 -0.41
C ASN A 83 0.22 4.81 -1.01
N LEU A 84 0.19 3.52 -0.67
CA LEU A 84 -0.85 2.60 -1.13
C LEU A 84 -2.25 3.05 -0.68
N ALA A 85 -2.39 3.60 0.52
CA ALA A 85 -3.68 4.06 1.04
C ALA A 85 -4.17 5.38 0.43
N TYR A 86 -3.27 6.26 -0.01
CA TYR A 86 -3.63 7.65 -0.35
C TYR A 86 -3.19 8.14 -1.74
N GLN A 87 -2.27 7.46 -2.41
CA GLN A 87 -1.73 7.88 -3.71
C GLN A 87 -2.04 6.90 -4.84
N PHE A 88 -2.27 5.63 -4.52
CA PHE A 88 -2.69 4.63 -5.50
C PHE A 88 -4.20 4.46 -5.45
N GLU A 89 -4.84 4.56 -6.61
CA GLU A 89 -6.25 4.21 -6.78
C GLU A 89 -6.31 2.79 -7.35
N ASP A 90 -6.79 1.85 -6.52
CA ASP A 90 -6.94 0.42 -6.86
C ASP A 90 -5.70 -0.20 -7.56
N PRO A 91 -4.52 -0.17 -6.92
CA PRO A 91 -3.29 -0.63 -7.55
C PRO A 91 -3.31 -2.13 -7.81
N THR A 92 -2.82 -2.52 -8.98
CA THR A 92 -2.50 -3.92 -9.30
C THR A 92 -1.40 -4.46 -8.38
N VAL A 93 -1.33 -5.78 -8.19
CA VAL A 93 -0.28 -6.44 -7.38
C VAL A 93 1.11 -6.07 -7.91
N GLN A 94 1.27 -6.01 -9.23
CA GLN A 94 2.52 -5.66 -9.91
C GLN A 94 2.95 -4.23 -9.59
N GLN A 95 2.01 -3.26 -9.57
CA GLN A 95 2.29 -1.89 -9.14
C GLN A 95 2.68 -1.82 -7.66
N VAL A 96 2.01 -2.60 -6.80
CA VAL A 96 2.36 -2.67 -5.37
C VAL A 96 3.77 -3.24 -5.18
N ALA A 97 4.11 -4.34 -5.85
CA ALA A 97 5.44 -4.94 -5.82
C ALA A 97 6.51 -3.97 -6.34
N ALA A 98 6.27 -3.33 -7.48
CA ALA A 98 7.18 -2.33 -8.06
C ALA A 98 7.41 -1.15 -7.10
N PHE A 99 6.35 -0.63 -6.50
CA PHE A 99 6.47 0.47 -5.55
C PHE A 99 7.19 0.07 -4.26
N ALA A 100 6.96 -1.15 -3.77
CA ALA A 100 7.69 -1.69 -2.62
C ALA A 100 9.19 -1.79 -2.91
N VAL A 101 9.58 -2.34 -4.07
CA VAL A 101 10.98 -2.39 -4.52
C VAL A 101 11.59 -0.99 -4.56
N TYR A 102 10.88 -0.03 -5.15
CA TYR A 102 11.32 1.37 -5.20
C TYR A 102 11.53 1.98 -3.82
N ALA A 103 10.53 1.87 -2.94
CA ALA A 103 10.55 2.46 -1.61
C ALA A 103 11.68 1.87 -0.76
N PHE A 104 11.95 0.57 -0.90
CA PHE A 104 13.02 -0.12 -0.20
C PHE A 104 14.41 0.24 -0.75
N ALA A 105 14.54 0.29 -2.08
CA ALA A 105 15.78 0.66 -2.76
C ALA A 105 16.19 2.10 -2.42
N VAL A 106 15.24 3.04 -2.31
CA VAL A 106 15.55 4.43 -1.92
C VAL A 106 15.69 4.58 -0.41
N GLY A 107 14.84 3.90 0.36
CA GLY A 107 14.80 3.99 1.82
C GLY A 107 16.05 3.43 2.50
N HIS A 108 16.62 2.35 1.97
CA HIS A 108 17.84 1.72 2.52
C HIS A 108 17.78 1.49 4.05
N PRO A 109 16.82 0.71 4.58
CA PRO A 109 16.65 0.54 6.02
C PRO A 109 17.77 -0.24 6.71
N PHE A 110 18.60 -0.98 5.96
CA PHE A 110 19.68 -1.81 6.48
C PHE A 110 21.07 -1.25 6.16
N ASN A 111 22.09 -1.71 6.88
CA ASN A 111 23.49 -1.35 6.63
C ASN A 111 23.99 -1.83 5.25
N ASP A 112 23.55 -3.00 4.81
CA ASP A 112 23.88 -3.58 3.52
C ASP A 112 22.73 -4.47 3.01
N ALA A 113 22.87 -5.01 1.80
CA ALA A 113 21.93 -5.89 1.11
C ALA A 113 20.56 -5.27 0.78
N ASN A 114 20.40 -3.95 0.90
CA ASN A 114 19.15 -3.24 0.60
C ASN A 114 18.61 -3.53 -0.82
N LYS A 115 19.47 -3.48 -1.85
CA LYS A 115 19.05 -3.74 -3.24
C LYS A 115 18.60 -5.19 -3.45
N ARG A 116 19.35 -6.16 -2.88
CA ARG A 116 19.01 -7.59 -2.92
C ARG A 116 17.67 -7.85 -2.19
N THR A 117 17.48 -7.18 -1.06
CA THR A 117 16.25 -7.29 -0.26
C THR A 117 15.08 -6.63 -0.96
N ALA A 118 15.29 -5.50 -1.63
CA ALA A 118 14.25 -4.84 -2.43
C ALA A 118 13.75 -5.75 -3.56
N LEU A 119 14.66 -6.37 -4.31
CA LEU A 119 14.30 -7.33 -5.37
C LEU A 119 13.50 -8.52 -4.82
N ALA A 120 14.03 -9.17 -3.77
CA ALA A 120 13.37 -10.32 -3.16
C ALA A 120 12.03 -9.98 -2.49
N LEU A 121 11.89 -8.75 -1.98
CA LEU A 121 10.61 -8.24 -1.45
C LEU A 121 9.56 -8.12 -2.56
N GLY A 122 9.95 -7.61 -3.73
CA GLY A 122 9.05 -7.57 -4.90
C GLY A 122 8.56 -8.96 -5.28
N ASP A 123 9.48 -9.92 -5.41
CA ASP A 123 9.13 -11.32 -5.70
C ASP A 123 8.24 -11.94 -4.62
N LEU A 124 8.52 -11.67 -3.33
CA LEU A 124 7.71 -12.17 -2.23
C LEU A 124 6.28 -11.62 -2.27
N ILE A 125 6.09 -10.33 -2.60
CA ILE A 125 4.77 -9.73 -2.75
C ILE A 125 4.02 -10.40 -3.92
N LEU A 126 4.66 -10.61 -5.06
CA LEU A 126 4.05 -11.29 -6.20
C LEU A 126 3.61 -12.71 -5.82
N LEU A 127 4.50 -13.50 -5.22
CA LEU A 127 4.20 -14.87 -4.78
C LEU A 127 3.08 -14.94 -3.74
N MET A 128 3.01 -13.98 -2.81
CA MET A 128 1.95 -13.93 -1.79
C MET A 128 0.56 -13.63 -2.38
N ASN A 129 0.49 -13.19 -3.63
CA ASN A 129 -0.72 -12.82 -4.34
C ASN A 129 -0.94 -13.67 -5.61
N ASP A 130 -0.31 -14.83 -5.69
CA ASP A 130 -0.43 -15.79 -6.80
C ASP A 130 -0.03 -15.21 -8.19
N GLU A 131 0.91 -14.27 -8.20
CA GLU A 131 1.48 -13.67 -9.42
C GLU A 131 2.85 -14.28 -9.78
N ASP A 132 3.22 -14.20 -11.07
CA ASP A 132 4.54 -14.62 -11.55
C ASP A 132 5.65 -13.68 -11.07
N VAL A 133 6.84 -14.23 -10.84
CA VAL A 133 8.02 -13.48 -10.37
C VAL A 133 8.94 -13.04 -11.51
N ILE A 134 9.56 -11.87 -11.37
CA ILE A 134 10.49 -11.32 -12.36
C ILE A 134 11.82 -12.10 -12.42
N ALA A 135 12.25 -12.67 -11.30
CA ALA A 135 13.58 -13.24 -11.14
C ALA A 135 13.97 -14.33 -12.17
N GLY A 136 12.99 -14.95 -12.85
CA GLY A 136 13.22 -15.93 -13.90
C GLY A 136 13.83 -15.33 -15.16
N GLU A 137 13.04 -14.53 -15.89
CA GLU A 137 13.39 -14.05 -17.24
C GLU A 137 14.08 -12.69 -17.24
N HIS A 138 13.59 -11.74 -16.42
CA HIS A 138 14.04 -10.34 -16.43
C HIS A 138 14.84 -9.95 -15.19
N GLY A 139 15.29 -10.91 -14.37
CA GLY A 139 15.98 -10.65 -13.10
C GLY A 139 17.24 -9.77 -13.22
N ILE A 140 18.05 -9.97 -14.26
CA ILE A 140 19.26 -9.14 -14.51
C ILE A 140 18.85 -7.72 -14.92
N GLU A 141 17.90 -7.59 -15.84
CA GLU A 141 17.44 -6.29 -16.32
C GLU A 141 16.80 -5.47 -15.18
N LEU A 142 16.01 -6.12 -14.32
CA LEU A 142 15.45 -5.49 -13.13
C LEU A 142 16.55 -5.06 -12.14
N ALA A 143 17.58 -5.88 -11.93
CA ALA A 143 18.69 -5.51 -11.06
C ALA A 143 19.41 -4.25 -11.58
N ASP A 144 19.61 -4.13 -12.90
CA ASP A 144 20.17 -2.92 -13.52
C ASP A 144 19.27 -1.71 -13.29
N ARG A 145 17.94 -1.85 -13.40
CA ARG A 145 17.00 -0.77 -13.06
C ARG A 145 17.08 -0.36 -11.59
N VAL A 146 17.20 -1.30 -10.67
CA VAL A 146 17.38 -0.98 -9.25
C VAL A 146 18.71 -0.25 -8.99
N ILE A 147 19.76 -0.55 -9.76
CA ILE A 147 21.02 0.19 -9.71
C ILE A 147 20.84 1.62 -10.22
N GLU A 148 20.19 1.82 -11.37
CA GLU A 148 19.86 3.13 -11.92
C GLU A 148 19.01 3.95 -10.93
N LEU A 149 18.03 3.31 -10.30
CA LEU A 149 17.17 3.92 -9.29
C LEU A 149 17.97 4.39 -8.07
N ALA A 150 18.83 3.52 -7.52
CA ALA A 150 19.65 3.86 -6.37
C ALA A 150 20.67 4.98 -6.67
N ALA A 151 21.06 5.14 -7.93
CA ALA A 151 21.89 6.24 -8.41
C ALA A 151 21.09 7.54 -8.65
N GLY A 152 19.75 7.50 -8.61
CA GLY A 152 18.88 8.63 -8.91
C GLY A 152 18.70 8.91 -10.41
N ASN A 153 19.07 7.96 -11.28
CA ASN A 153 19.00 8.12 -12.73
C ASN A 153 17.60 7.85 -13.30
N ILE A 154 16.75 7.13 -12.55
CA ILE A 154 15.35 6.91 -12.89
C ILE A 154 14.46 7.27 -11.69
N GLY A 155 13.31 7.88 -11.97
CA GLY A 155 12.32 8.24 -10.96
C GLY A 155 11.34 7.11 -10.65
N GLN A 156 10.51 7.33 -9.64
CA GLN A 156 9.47 6.40 -9.18
C GLN A 156 8.57 5.90 -10.32
N ASP A 157 7.92 6.83 -11.03
CA ASP A 157 6.89 6.48 -12.03
C ASP A 157 7.49 5.66 -13.17
N ARG A 158 8.68 6.06 -13.64
CA ARG A 158 9.39 5.34 -14.69
C ARG A 158 9.84 3.95 -14.24
N PHE A 159 10.26 3.82 -12.99
CA PHE A 159 10.63 2.52 -12.42
C PHE A 159 9.40 1.59 -12.37
N ILE A 160 8.26 2.09 -11.88
CA ILE A 160 7.02 1.31 -11.79
C ILE A 160 6.56 0.86 -13.19
N GLU A 161 6.51 1.77 -14.15
CA GLU A 161 6.15 1.46 -15.54
C GLU A 161 7.06 0.37 -16.13
N THR A 162 8.37 0.49 -15.93
CA THR A 162 9.35 -0.48 -16.45
C THR A 162 9.20 -1.84 -15.80
N TYR A 163 8.98 -1.88 -14.48
CA TYR A 163 8.78 -3.12 -13.72
C TYR A 163 7.54 -3.88 -14.19
N VAL A 164 6.41 -3.19 -14.34
CA VAL A 164 5.16 -3.79 -14.81
C VAL A 164 5.32 -4.31 -16.24
N ALA A 165 5.93 -3.53 -17.12
CA ALA A 165 6.18 -3.94 -18.51
C ALA A 165 7.15 -5.13 -18.65
N MET A 166 7.97 -5.43 -17.65
CA MET A 166 8.78 -6.65 -17.62
C MET A 166 7.92 -7.88 -17.29
N LEU A 167 6.99 -7.77 -16.33
CA LEU A 167 6.11 -8.88 -15.96
C LEU A 167 5.14 -9.26 -17.09
N GLU A 168 4.61 -8.27 -17.81
CA GLU A 168 3.70 -8.51 -18.94
C GLU A 168 4.37 -9.26 -20.11
N LYS A 169 5.71 -9.21 -20.22
CA LYS A 169 6.46 -9.91 -21.28
C LYS A 169 6.76 -11.37 -20.95
N SER A 170 6.66 -11.74 -19.67
CA SER A 170 6.92 -13.09 -19.19
C SER A 170 5.69 -14.00 -19.21
N GLN A 171 4.53 -13.50 -19.64
CA GLN A 171 3.28 -14.23 -19.81
C GLN A 171 3.00 -14.58 -21.28
#